data_AF-X1VT68-F1
#
_entry.id   AF-X1VT68-F1
#
_cell.length_a   1.000
_cell.length_b   1.000
_cell.length_c   1.000
_cell.angle_alpha   90.00
_cell.angle_beta   90.00
_cell.angle_gamma   90.00
#
_symmetry.space_group_name_H-M   'P 1'
#
loop_
_entity.id
_entity.type
_entity.pdbx_description
1 polymer ?
#
loop_
_entity_poly.entity_id
_entity_poly.type
_entity_poly.pdbx_seq_one_letter_code
_entity_poly.pdbx_strand_id
1 'polypeptide(L)'
;AYNSDATMEDGETVGLKEAASKIILAGPDTLGISLDEMSDQLKRELQTADLVIAKGQANYYALTEYSSKVPGKIACLFRTKCEIVSNELGETGKINIAILL
;
A
#
# COMPACT_ATOMS: atom_id res chain seq x y z
N ALA A 1 -16.52 8.49 -4.73
CA ALA A 1 -15.43 8.23 -3.77
C ALA A 1 -14.77 9.56 -3.41
N TYR A 2 -14.51 9.85 -2.14
CA TYR A 2 -13.80 11.08 -1.70
C TYR A 2 -12.27 10.93 -1.79
N ASN A 3 -11.79 9.72 -2.08
CA ASN A 3 -10.42 9.32 -2.38
C ASN A 3 -10.30 8.90 -3.87
N SER A 4 -9.06 8.89 -4.37
CA SER A 4 -8.70 8.49 -5.74
C SER A 4 -7.98 7.13 -5.74
N ASP A 5 -8.37 6.23 -4.83
CA ASP A 5 -7.79 4.90 -4.74
C ASP A 5 -8.30 4.06 -5.92
N ALA A 6 -7.39 3.28 -6.53
CA ALA A 6 -7.71 2.50 -7.71
C ALA A 6 -8.66 1.35 -7.36
N THR A 7 -9.71 1.21 -8.18
CA THR A 7 -10.71 0.15 -8.07
C THR A 7 -10.39 -1.02 -9.00
N MET A 8 -11.17 -2.11 -8.88
CA MET A 8 -11.08 -3.23 -9.83
C MET A 8 -11.40 -2.79 -11.27
N GLU A 9 -12.35 -1.87 -11.46
CA GLU A 9 -12.74 -1.34 -12.77
C GLU A 9 -11.61 -0.51 -13.40
N ASP A 10 -10.91 0.31 -12.60
CA ASP A 10 -9.72 1.03 -13.05
C ASP A 10 -8.62 0.06 -13.51
N GLY A 11 -8.40 -1.01 -12.75
CA GLY A 11 -7.45 -2.07 -13.08
C GLY A 11 -7.78 -2.77 -14.40
N GLU A 12 -9.06 -3.04 -14.67
CA GLU A 12 -9.50 -3.60 -15.94
C GLU A 12 -9.30 -2.63 -17.11
N THR A 13 -9.61 -1.36 -16.89
CA THR A 13 -9.50 -0.30 -17.91
C THR A 13 -8.06 -0.12 -18.39
N VAL A 14 -7.08 -0.26 -17.49
CA VAL A 14 -5.65 -0.11 -17.83
C VAL A 14 -4.97 -1.43 -18.23
N GLY A 15 -5.72 -2.52 -18.36
CA GLY A 15 -5.15 -3.82 -18.75
C GLY A 15 -4.28 -4.45 -17.67
N LEU A 16 -4.53 -4.20 -16.38
CA LEU A 16 -3.71 -4.73 -15.29
C LEU A 16 -3.61 -6.27 -15.29
N LYS A 17 -4.61 -6.96 -15.85
CA LYS A 17 -4.63 -8.42 -16.03
C LYS A 17 -3.52 -8.92 -16.96
N GLU A 18 -2.94 -8.06 -17.81
CA GLU A 18 -1.82 -8.42 -18.70
C GLU A 18 -0.48 -8.36 -17.97
N ALA A 19 -0.36 -7.49 -16.95
CA ALA A 19 0.86 -7.27 -16.19
C ALA A 19 0.96 -8.09 -14.90
N ALA A 20 -0.18 -8.57 -14.38
CA ALA A 20 -0.27 -9.30 -13.13
C ALA A 20 -0.88 -10.69 -13.33
N SER A 21 -0.28 -11.70 -12.71
CA SER A 21 -0.84 -13.07 -12.67
C SER A 21 -2.16 -13.14 -11.89
N LYS A 22 -2.37 -12.19 -10.97
CA LYS A 22 -3.52 -12.15 -10.07
C LYS A 22 -3.84 -10.72 -9.69
N ILE A 23 -5.13 -10.38 -9.70
CA ILE A 23 -5.66 -9.13 -9.16
C ILE A 23 -6.51 -9.48 -7.94
N ILE A 24 -6.31 -8.76 -6.84
CA ILE A 24 -6.88 -9.07 -5.54
C ILE A 24 -7.56 -7.82 -5.00
N LEU A 25 -8.84 -7.93 -4.62
CA LEU A 25 -9.50 -6.87 -3.88
C LEU A 25 -8.93 -6.83 -2.46
N ALA A 26 -8.44 -5.66 -2.04
CA ALA A 26 -7.75 -5.50 -0.77
C ALA A 26 -8.68 -5.72 0.44
N GLY A 27 -9.97 -5.36 0.31
CA GLY A 27 -10.95 -5.37 1.39
C GLY A 27 -12.01 -4.29 1.16
N PRO A 28 -12.67 -3.79 2.22
CA PRO A 28 -13.63 -2.70 2.12
C PRO A 28 -12.96 -1.38 1.69
N ASP A 29 -13.78 -0.44 1.19
CA ASP A 29 -13.36 0.92 0.82
C ASP A 29 -12.91 1.69 2.07
N THR A 30 -11.60 1.67 2.30
CA THR A 30 -10.92 2.27 3.44
C THR A 30 -9.70 3.05 2.96
N LEU A 31 -9.21 3.99 3.78
CA LEU A 31 -7.97 4.71 3.46
C LEU A 31 -6.77 3.78 3.67
N GLY A 32 -6.27 3.20 2.59
CA GLY A 32 -5.23 2.17 2.65
C GLY A 32 -5.79 0.80 3.05
N ILE A 33 -4.91 -0.13 3.42
CA ILE A 33 -5.32 -1.49 3.83
C ILE A 33 -5.84 -1.47 5.27
N SER A 34 -7.10 -1.85 5.48
CA SER A 34 -7.64 -2.19 6.81
C SER A 34 -7.05 -3.52 7.29
N LEU A 35 -6.29 -3.53 8.38
CA LEU A 35 -5.59 -4.74 8.86
C LEU A 35 -6.55 -5.80 9.43
N ASP A 36 -7.71 -5.37 9.93
CA ASP A 36 -8.72 -6.24 10.51
C ASP A 36 -9.73 -6.75 9.46
N GLU A 37 -9.95 -5.96 8.39
CA GLU A 37 -10.96 -6.24 7.36
C GLU A 37 -10.35 -6.57 5.99
N MET A 38 -9.02 -6.69 5.89
CA MET A 38 -8.37 -7.09 4.65
C MET A 38 -8.91 -8.43 4.18
N SER A 39 -9.01 -8.62 2.87
CA SER A 39 -9.47 -9.88 2.31
C SER A 39 -8.52 -11.01 2.73
N ASP A 40 -9.09 -12.19 3.00
CA ASP A 40 -8.30 -13.38 3.34
C ASP A 40 -7.27 -13.72 2.26
N GLN A 41 -7.58 -13.37 1.01
CA GLN A 41 -6.70 -13.54 -0.12
C GLN A 41 -5.48 -12.62 -0.02
N LEU A 42 -5.67 -11.31 0.24
CA LEU A 42 -4.57 -10.39 0.46
C LEU A 42 -3.71 -10.84 1.66
N LYS A 43 -4.36 -11.21 2.76
CA LYS A 43 -3.67 -11.71 3.96
C LYS A 43 -2.76 -12.89 3.66
N ARG A 44 -3.23 -13.88 2.90
CA ARG A 44 -2.42 -15.05 2.50
C ARG A 44 -1.24 -14.66 1.63
N GLU A 45 -1.44 -13.82 0.61
CA GLU A 45 -0.34 -13.41 -0.26
C GLU A 45 0.72 -12.59 0.49
N LEU A 46 0.32 -11.75 1.45
CA LEU A 46 1.26 -11.03 2.31
C LEU A 46 2.13 -11.98 3.17
N GLN A 47 1.62 -13.15 3.55
CA GLN A 47 2.42 -14.14 4.29
C GLN A 47 3.46 -14.85 3.43
N THR A 48 3.27 -14.88 2.12
CA THR A 48 4.13 -15.65 1.19
C THR A 48 4.97 -14.79 0.27
N ALA A 49 4.68 -13.48 0.20
CA ALA A 49 5.42 -12.56 -0.67
C ALA A 49 6.86 -12.36 -0.16
N ASP A 50 7.84 -12.51 -1.05
CA ASP A 50 9.24 -12.18 -0.76
C ASP A 50 9.47 -10.65 -0.67
N LEU A 51 8.71 -9.89 -1.48
CA LEU A 51 8.74 -8.44 -1.55
C LEU A 51 7.34 -7.88 -1.76
N VAL A 52 6.96 -6.91 -0.93
CA VAL A 52 5.72 -6.13 -1.03
C VAL A 52 6.07 -4.70 -1.44
N ILE A 53 5.48 -4.20 -2.51
CA ILE A 53 5.60 -2.79 -2.91
C ILE A 53 4.32 -2.06 -2.49
N ALA A 54 4.40 -1.32 -1.39
CA ALA A 54 3.28 -0.55 -0.86
C ALA A 54 3.26 0.86 -1.47
N LYS A 55 2.15 1.24 -2.12
CA LYS A 55 1.99 2.57 -2.72
C LYS A 55 1.12 3.47 -1.85
N GLY A 56 1.54 4.70 -1.64
CA GLY A 56 0.75 5.72 -0.95
C GLY A 56 0.94 5.73 0.57
N GLN A 57 0.70 6.90 1.17
CA GLN A 57 1.01 7.16 2.58
C GLN A 57 0.12 6.34 3.55
N ALA A 58 -1.15 6.10 3.22
CA ALA A 58 -2.04 5.31 4.07
C ALA A 58 -1.56 3.85 4.19
N ASN A 59 -1.12 3.26 3.07
CA ASN A 59 -0.54 1.91 3.07
C ASN A 59 0.79 1.84 3.81
N TYR A 60 1.61 2.90 3.74
CA TYR A 60 2.84 2.98 4.55
C TYR A 60 2.52 2.88 6.05
N TYR A 61 1.52 3.62 6.55
CA TYR A 61 1.15 3.54 7.96
C TYR A 61 0.66 2.14 8.36
N ALA A 62 -0.29 1.58 7.61
CA ALA A 62 -0.83 0.25 7.89
C ALA A 62 0.24 -0.84 7.86
N LEU A 63 1.12 -0.84 6.85
CA LEU A 63 2.15 -1.87 6.72
C LEU A 63 3.35 -1.66 7.62
N THR A 64 3.59 -0.44 8.12
CA THR A 64 4.57 -0.22 9.19
C THR A 64 4.14 -0.93 10.46
N GLU A 65 2.87 -0.81 10.84
CA GLU A 65 2.28 -1.52 11.99
C GLU A 65 2.25 -3.04 11.76
N TYR A 66 1.94 -3.48 10.54
CA TYR A 66 1.80 -4.89 10.19
C TYR A 66 3.10 -5.60 9.81
N SER A 67 4.21 -4.87 9.66
CA SER A 67 5.49 -5.36 9.11
C SER A 67 5.99 -6.64 9.78
N SER A 68 5.90 -6.73 11.11
CA SER A 68 6.31 -7.91 11.89
C SER A 68 5.56 -9.21 11.52
N LYS A 69 4.38 -9.10 10.91
CA LYS A 69 3.55 -10.22 10.46
C LYS A 69 3.81 -10.58 9.00
N VAL A 70 4.60 -9.81 8.26
CA VAL A 70 4.96 -10.07 6.85
C VAL A 70 6.37 -10.65 6.83
N PRO A 71 6.56 -11.91 6.42
CA PRO A 71 7.89 -12.52 6.39
C PRO A 71 8.84 -11.86 5.37
N GLY A 72 8.29 -11.36 4.27
CA GLY A 72 9.04 -10.68 3.22
C GLY A 72 9.42 -9.24 3.53
N LYS A 73 10.12 -8.61 2.60
CA LYS A 73 10.48 -7.19 2.69
C LYS A 73 9.34 -6.30 2.23
N ILE A 74 9.17 -5.14 2.85
CA ILE A 74 8.16 -4.16 2.42
C ILE A 74 8.85 -2.89 1.96
N ALA A 75 8.75 -2.58 0.68
CA ALA A 75 9.18 -1.33 0.10
C ALA A 75 7.99 -0.37 -0.02
N CYS A 76 8.01 0.73 0.72
CA CYS A 76 6.95 1.74 0.68
C CYS A 76 7.35 2.90 -0.23
N LEU A 77 6.50 3.22 -1.22
CA LEU A 77 6.68 4.32 -2.17
C LEU A 77 5.51 5.29 -2.06
N PHE A 78 5.77 6.51 -1.59
CA PHE A 78 4.73 7.52 -1.44
C PHE A 78 5.28 8.94 -1.53
N ARG A 79 4.39 9.90 -1.72
CA ARG A 79 4.69 11.33 -1.61
C ARG A 79 4.04 11.88 -0.37
N THR A 80 4.75 12.67 0.44
CA THR A 80 4.16 13.32 1.60
C THR A 80 3.09 14.33 1.17
N LYS A 81 1.93 14.30 1.85
CA LYS A 81 0.82 15.22 1.57
C LYS A 81 0.88 16.50 2.42
N CYS A 82 1.55 16.44 3.57
CA CYS A 82 1.73 17.54 4.52
C CYS A 82 3.15 17.55 5.09
N GLU A 83 3.55 18.70 5.64
CA GLU A 83 4.88 18.92 6.21
C GLU A 83 5.11 18.15 7.52
N ILE A 84 4.05 17.79 8.25
CA ILE A 84 4.17 17.02 9.50
C ILE A 84 4.91 15.70 9.23
N VAL A 85 4.50 14.99 8.17
CA VAL A 85 5.08 13.68 7.84
C VAL A 85 6.47 13.81 7.22
N SER A 86 6.76 14.89 6.49
CA SER A 86 8.13 15.11 6.01
C SER A 86 9.06 15.43 7.18
N ASN A 87 8.59 16.22 8.16
CA ASN A 87 9.38 16.61 9.32
C ASN A 87 9.70 15.40 10.22
N GLU A 88 8.78 14.44 10.36
CA GLU A 88 9.05 13.15 11.04
C GLU A 88 10.21 12.37 10.39
N LEU A 89 10.43 12.59 9.09
CA LEU A 89 11.52 12.00 8.33
C LEU A 89 12.75 12.93 8.19
N GLY A 90 12.75 14.08 8.89
CA GLY A 90 13.84 15.06 8.85
C GLY A 90 13.87 15.93 7.60
N GLU A 91 12.78 15.98 6.84
CA GLU A 91 12.71 16.63 5.52
C GLU A 91 11.64 17.73 5.49
N THR A 92 11.83 18.73 4.63
CA THR A 92 10.87 19.85 4.49
C THR A 92 10.08 19.77 3.18
N GLY A 93 8.77 19.97 3.28
CA GLY A 93 7.87 20.07 2.12
C GLY A 93 7.37 18.73 1.58
N LYS A 94 6.80 18.75 0.37
CA LYS A 94 6.18 17.57 -0.27
C LYS A 94 7.21 16.73 -1.04
N ILE A 95 7.82 15.78 -0.36
CA ILE A 95 8.89 14.92 -0.87
C ILE A 95 8.38 13.56 -1.34
N ASN A 96 9.11 12.94 -2.28
CA ASN A 96 8.90 11.55 -2.67
C ASN A 96 9.80 10.65 -1.81
N ILE A 97 9.24 9.56 -1.30
CA ILE A 97 9.91 8.64 -0.39
C ILE A 97 9.90 7.25 -0.98
N ALA A 98 11.04 6.57 -0.86
CA ALA A 98 11.19 5.14 -1.01
C ALA A 98 11.90 4.62 0.23
N ILE A 99 11.21 3.83 1.06
CA ILE A 99 11.73 3.26 2.31
C ILE A 99 11.52 1.75 2.33
N LEU A 100 12.49 1.03 2.88
CA LEU A 100 12.42 -0.41 3.12
C LEU A 100 12.16 -0.63 4.61
N LEU A 101 11.09 -1.34 4.94
CA LEU A 101 10.75 -1.79 6.30
C LEU A 101 11.43 -3.14 6.61
#